data_AF-A0A3D8J8A6-F1
#
_entry.id   AF-A0A3D8J8A6-F1
#
_cell.length_a   1.000
_cell.length_b   1.000
_cell.length_c   1.000
_cell.angle_alpha   90.00
_cell.angle_beta   90.00
_cell.angle_gamma   90.00
#
_symmetry.space_group_name_H-M   'P 1'
#
loop_
_entity.id
_entity.type
_entity.pdbx_description
1 polymer ?
#
loop_
_entity_poly.entity_id
_entity_poly.type
_entity_poly.pdbx_seq_one_letter_code
_entity_poly.pdbx_strand_id
1 'polypeptide(L)'
;MEITKTPKQSEITRDWIVIDAKDKVFGRLIAEIAILLRGKHKPCFTPHLDCGDFVIIVNAKAAIFNGNNKLEDKKYFTHSGYFGSTKSKTLSEMLEKQPEKLYRLAVRGMLPKTKLGKAMLKKLKVYVSENHPHTAQVADSNAALNKDSIKDNNE
;
A
#
# COMPACT_ATOMS: atom_id res chain seq x y z
N MET A 1 32.56 10.49 17.24
CA MET A 1 31.49 10.14 16.28
C MET A 1 30.35 11.09 16.53
N GLU A 2 29.93 11.83 15.51
CA GLU A 2 28.69 12.59 15.59
C GLU A 2 27.50 11.62 15.69
N ILE A 3 26.51 11.96 16.51
CA ILE A 3 25.41 11.06 16.85
C ILE A 3 24.23 11.33 15.93
N THR A 4 23.94 10.41 15.01
CA THR A 4 22.70 10.44 14.22
C THR A 4 21.53 9.99 15.10
N LYS A 5 20.53 10.86 15.29
CA LYS A 5 19.35 10.56 16.11
C LYS A 5 18.54 9.42 15.48
N THR A 6 18.45 8.30 16.20
CA THR A 6 17.56 7.19 15.84
C THR A 6 16.25 7.34 16.63
N PRO A 7 15.08 7.32 15.98
CA PRO A 7 13.79 7.43 16.66
C PRO A 7 13.52 6.20 17.52
N LYS A 8 12.81 6.40 18.62
CA LYS A 8 12.30 5.30 19.45
C LYS A 8 10.95 4.82 18.92
N GLN A 9 10.60 3.56 19.16
CA GLN A 9 9.31 2.98 18.74
C GLN A 9 8.10 3.80 19.23
N SER A 10 8.20 4.41 20.42
CA SER A 10 7.17 5.23 21.05
C SER A 10 6.96 6.60 20.40
N GLU A 11 7.95 7.09 19.67
CA GLU A 11 7.92 8.41 19.03
C GLU A 11 7.38 8.34 17.59
N ILE A 12 7.17 7.14 17.06
CA ILE A 12 6.71 6.93 15.69
C ILE A 12 5.20 7.15 15.61
N THR A 13 4.80 8.29 15.04
CA THR A 13 3.42 8.57 14.65
C THR A 13 3.10 7.87 13.32
N ARG A 14 1.93 7.23 13.28
CA ARG A 14 1.44 6.50 12.11
C ARG A 14 0.09 7.03 11.70
N ASP A 15 -0.01 7.42 10.45
CA ASP A 15 -1.19 8.04 9.89
C ASP A 15 -1.99 7.02 9.06
N TRP A 16 -3.26 7.34 8.82
CA TRP A 16 -4.11 6.55 7.93
C TRP A 16 -4.33 7.33 6.64
N ILE A 17 -3.82 6.77 5.54
CA ILE A 17 -3.87 7.38 4.22
C ILE A 17 -4.86 6.61 3.37
N VAL A 18 -5.85 7.33 2.81
CA VAL A 18 -6.82 6.76 1.87
C VAL A 18 -6.41 7.16 0.45
N ILE A 19 -6.35 6.18 -0.44
CA ILE A 19 -5.97 6.38 -1.84
C ILE A 19 -7.04 5.78 -2.74
N ASP A 20 -7.57 6.60 -3.63
CA ASP A 20 -8.46 6.15 -4.69
C ASP A 20 -7.66 5.56 -5.86
N ALA A 21 -7.98 4.33 -6.24
CA ALA A 21 -7.35 3.64 -7.36
C ALA A 21 -7.99 4.00 -8.72
N LYS A 22 -9.12 4.71 -8.73
CA LYS A 22 -9.82 5.11 -9.95
C LYS A 22 -8.93 5.99 -10.83
N ASP A 23 -8.88 5.68 -12.12
CA ASP A 23 -8.11 6.39 -13.15
C ASP A 23 -6.58 6.47 -12.91
N LYS A 24 -6.06 5.69 -11.95
CA LYS A 24 -4.62 5.59 -11.69
C LYS A 24 -4.01 4.39 -12.39
N VAL A 25 -2.81 4.57 -12.93
CA VAL A 25 -2.04 3.47 -13.52
C VAL A 25 -1.57 2.53 -12.41
N PHE A 26 -2.00 1.27 -12.45
CA PHE A 26 -1.76 0.28 -11.40
C PHE A 26 -0.29 0.24 -10.94
N GLY A 27 0.66 0.13 -11.86
CA GLY A 27 2.08 0.00 -11.50
C GLY A 27 2.66 1.20 -10.74
N ARG A 28 2.23 2.41 -11.08
CA ARG A 28 2.68 3.65 -10.42
C ARG A 28 2.07 3.78 -9.03
N LEU A 29 0.77 3.48 -8.94
CA LEU A 29 0.02 3.42 -7.68
C LEU A 29 0.68 2.46 -6.67
N ILE A 30 1.05 1.25 -7.08
CA ILE A 30 1.70 0.28 -6.17
C ILE A 30 3.06 0.80 -5.66
N ALA A 31 3.83 1.51 -6.50
CA ALA A 31 5.14 2.04 -6.12
C ALA A 31 5.02 3.13 -5.05
N GLU A 32 4.08 4.06 -5.22
CA GLU A 32 3.78 5.11 -4.23
C GLU A 32 3.34 4.49 -2.90
N ILE A 33 2.43 3.51 -2.96
CA ILE A 33 1.95 2.79 -1.77
C ILE A 33 3.09 2.09 -1.04
N ALA A 34 4.02 1.46 -1.75
CA ALA A 34 5.17 0.79 -1.14
C ALA A 34 6.12 1.78 -0.43
N ILE A 35 6.22 3.03 -0.89
CA ILE A 35 6.99 4.09 -0.25
C ILE A 35 6.31 4.53 1.05
N LEU A 36 4.99 4.71 1.03
CA LEU A 36 4.18 5.07 2.20
C LEU A 36 4.24 3.98 3.28
N LEU A 37 4.04 2.72 2.91
CA LEU A 37 4.13 1.57 3.82
C LEU A 37 5.53 1.37 4.41
N ARG A 38 6.57 1.84 3.72
CA ARG A 38 7.95 1.79 4.21
C ARG A 38 8.29 2.98 5.12
N GLY A 39 7.52 4.06 5.06
CA GLY A 39 7.78 5.31 5.81
C GLY A 39 8.92 6.14 5.21
N LYS A 40 9.29 5.91 3.95
CA LYS A 40 10.41 6.62 3.29
C LYS A 40 10.16 8.11 3.04
N HIS A 41 8.90 8.53 3.12
CA HIS A 41 8.50 9.93 2.98
C HIS A 41 8.70 10.73 4.29
N LYS A 42 8.87 10.05 5.43
CA LYS A 42 9.12 10.71 6.72
C LYS A 42 10.64 10.86 6.94
N PRO A 43 11.10 12.01 7.46
CA PRO A 43 12.52 12.22 7.75
C PRO A 43 13.04 11.33 8.88
N CYS A 44 12.15 10.78 9.72
CA CYS A 44 12.46 9.81 10.77
C CYS A 44 12.61 8.37 10.26
N PHE A 45 12.87 8.17 8.96
CA PHE A 45 13.03 6.83 8.39
C PHE A 45 14.23 6.10 9.00
N THR A 46 13.98 4.90 9.52
CA THR A 46 15.01 4.04 10.10
C THR A 46 14.85 2.62 9.55
N PRO A 47 15.89 2.00 8.94
CA PRO A 47 15.73 0.72 8.23
C PRO A 47 15.27 -0.47 9.08
N HIS A 48 15.61 -0.46 10.38
CA HIS A 48 15.31 -1.56 11.30
C HIS A 48 13.97 -1.39 12.04
N LEU A 49 13.37 -0.19 12.00
CA LEU A 49 12.10 0.12 12.64
C LEU A 49 10.97 0.26 11.61
N ASP A 50 9.74 0.04 12.08
CA ASP A 50 8.54 0.20 11.25
C ASP A 50 7.96 1.62 11.39
N CYS A 51 8.48 2.54 10.57
CA CYS A 51 8.04 3.93 10.50
C CYS A 51 6.93 4.18 9.46
N GLY A 52 6.39 3.14 8.83
CA GLY A 52 5.39 3.28 7.77
C GLY A 52 3.96 3.50 8.27
N ASP A 53 3.15 4.06 7.38
CA ASP A 53 1.74 4.40 7.65
C ASP A 53 0.77 3.29 7.23
N PHE A 54 -0.48 3.46 7.65
CA PHE A 54 -1.58 2.62 7.19
C PHE A 54 -2.11 3.16 5.87
N VAL A 55 -2.27 2.27 4.89
CA VAL A 55 -2.76 2.67 3.56
C VAL A 55 -4.02 1.89 3.25
N ILE A 56 -5.09 2.62 2.95
CA ILE A 56 -6.37 2.08 2.50
C ILE A 56 -6.52 2.42 1.01
N ILE A 57 -6.67 1.38 0.19
CA ILE A 57 -7.02 1.53 -1.23
C ILE A 57 -8.52 1.36 -1.37
N VAL A 58 -9.18 2.31 -2.03
CA VAL A 58 -10.59 2.22 -2.46
C VAL A 58 -10.70 2.08 -3.97
N ASN A 59 -11.85 1.63 -4.46
CA ASN A 59 -12.14 1.42 -5.89
C ASN A 59 -11.11 0.53 -6.61
N ALA A 60 -10.64 -0.53 -5.95
CA ALA A 60 -9.53 -1.35 -6.46
C ALA A 60 -9.75 -1.94 -7.87
N LYS A 61 -11.01 -2.08 -8.33
CA LYS A 61 -11.35 -2.56 -9.68
C LYS A 61 -11.18 -1.51 -10.78
N ALA A 62 -11.21 -0.22 -10.45
CA ALA A 62 -11.21 0.88 -11.41
C ALA A 62 -9.80 1.36 -11.82
N ALA A 63 -8.75 0.61 -11.48
CA ALA A 63 -7.39 0.96 -11.86
C ALA A 63 -7.11 0.70 -13.34
N ILE A 64 -6.29 1.58 -13.93
CA ILE A 64 -5.90 1.51 -15.34
C ILE A 64 -4.70 0.56 -15.51
N PHE A 65 -4.83 -0.36 -16.45
CA PHE A 65 -3.76 -1.25 -16.88
C PHE A 65 -3.32 -0.90 -18.30
N ASN A 66 -2.16 -0.25 -18.44
CA ASN A 66 -1.64 0.12 -19.76
C ASN A 66 -1.13 -1.11 -20.54
N GLY A 67 -1.59 -1.26 -21.79
CA GLY A 67 -1.19 -2.26 -22.78
C GLY A 67 -2.40 -2.99 -23.38
N ASN A 68 -2.46 -3.12 -24.71
CA ASN A 68 -3.65 -3.60 -25.45
C ASN A 68 -4.26 -4.88 -24.89
N ASN A 69 -3.45 -5.92 -24.60
CA ASN A 69 -3.95 -7.23 -24.15
C ASN A 69 -3.44 -7.64 -22.75
N LYS A 70 -2.97 -6.68 -21.95
CA LYS A 70 -2.29 -6.98 -20.67
C LYS A 70 -3.16 -7.73 -19.66
N LEU A 71 -4.48 -7.53 -19.71
CA LEU A 71 -5.44 -8.21 -18.84
C LEU A 71 -5.53 -9.71 -19.11
N GLU A 72 -5.31 -10.12 -20.36
CA GLU A 72 -5.42 -11.51 -20.82
C GLU A 72 -4.06 -12.21 -20.83
N ASP A 73 -3.02 -11.49 -21.30
CA ASP A 73 -1.68 -12.05 -21.47
C ASP A 73 -0.99 -12.30 -20.13
N LYS A 74 -1.25 -11.47 -19.12
CA LYS A 74 -0.57 -11.55 -17.84
C LYS A 74 -1.17 -12.67 -16.99
N LYS A 75 -0.42 -13.76 -16.86
CA LYS A 75 -0.78 -14.92 -16.03
C LYS A 75 -0.02 -14.94 -14.71
N TYR A 76 -0.73 -15.26 -13.64
CA TYR A 76 -0.19 -15.51 -12.31
C TYR A 76 -0.14 -17.01 -12.07
N PHE A 77 1.04 -17.52 -11.76
CA PHE A 77 1.27 -18.95 -11.52
C PHE A 77 1.38 -19.25 -10.03
N THR A 78 0.81 -20.36 -9.62
CA THR A 78 0.94 -20.92 -8.27
C THR A 78 1.13 -22.43 -8.37
N HIS A 79 1.94 -23.00 -7.49
CA HIS A 79 2.23 -24.42 -7.46
C HIS A 79 2.02 -24.93 -6.03
N SER A 80 1.40 -26.10 -5.85
CA SER A 80 1.18 -26.64 -4.50
C SER A 80 2.37 -27.43 -3.95
N GLY A 81 3.32 -27.80 -4.81
CA GLY A 81 4.48 -28.64 -4.46
C GLY A 81 4.40 -30.07 -5.02
N TYR A 82 3.22 -30.50 -5.46
CA TYR A 82 3.00 -31.82 -6.07
C TYR A 82 3.23 -31.79 -7.59
N PHE A 83 3.65 -32.91 -8.18
CA PHE A 83 3.85 -33.02 -9.63
C PHE A 83 2.57 -32.67 -10.42
N GLY A 84 2.70 -31.85 -11.47
CA GLY A 84 1.58 -31.45 -12.33
C GLY A 84 0.59 -30.44 -11.71
N SER A 85 0.87 -29.88 -10.53
CA SER A 85 -0.09 -29.06 -9.77
C SER A 85 -0.07 -27.55 -10.07
N THR A 86 0.45 -27.14 -11.23
CA THR A 86 0.55 -25.72 -11.60
C THR A 86 -0.83 -25.15 -11.92
N LYS A 87 -1.26 -24.17 -11.13
CA LYS A 87 -2.48 -23.39 -11.36
C LYS A 87 -2.09 -22.03 -11.92
N SER A 88 -2.73 -21.65 -13.02
CA SER A 88 -2.61 -20.31 -13.60
C SER A 88 -3.92 -19.56 -13.46
N LYS A 89 -3.84 -18.23 -13.26
CA LYS A 89 -4.98 -17.31 -13.29
C LYS A 89 -4.59 -16.11 -14.13
N THR A 90 -5.50 -15.62 -14.97
CA THR A 90 -5.23 -14.38 -15.72
C THR A 90 -5.38 -13.16 -14.81
N LEU A 91 -4.80 -12.04 -15.23
CA LEU A 91 -4.95 -10.76 -14.52
C LEU A 91 -6.43 -10.34 -14.47
N SER A 92 -7.17 -10.52 -15.57
CA SER A 92 -8.61 -10.24 -15.62
C SER A 92 -9.39 -11.03 -14.56
N GLU A 93 -9.19 -12.35 -14.50
CA GLU A 93 -9.86 -13.20 -13.51
C GLU A 93 -9.53 -12.80 -12.07
N MET A 94 -8.29 -12.40 -11.82
CA MET A 94 -7.87 -11.93 -10.49
C MET A 94 -8.52 -10.59 -10.12
N LEU A 95 -8.66 -9.67 -11.08
CA LEU A 95 -9.29 -8.37 -10.86
C LEU A 95 -10.78 -8.51 -10.53
N GLU A 96 -11.47 -9.42 -11.22
CA GLU A 96 -12.90 -9.67 -11.00
C GLU A 96 -13.18 -10.37 -9.66
N LYS A 97 -12.48 -11.49 -9.41
CA LYS A 97 -12.76 -12.38 -8.29
C LYS A 97 -12.09 -11.93 -7.00
N GLN A 98 -10.83 -11.50 -7.05
CA GLN A 98 -10.00 -11.26 -5.86
C GLN A 98 -9.04 -10.08 -6.05
N PRO A 99 -9.54 -8.85 -6.24
CA PRO A 99 -8.71 -7.67 -6.41
C PRO A 99 -7.80 -7.42 -5.20
N GLU A 100 -8.26 -7.65 -3.96
CA GLU A 100 -7.41 -7.52 -2.76
C GLU A 100 -6.11 -8.33 -2.88
N LYS A 101 -6.22 -9.58 -3.37
CA LYS A 101 -5.06 -10.46 -3.53
C LYS A 101 -4.10 -9.94 -4.59
N LEU A 102 -4.62 -9.37 -5.68
CA LEU A 102 -3.82 -8.78 -6.75
C LEU A 102 -2.95 -7.62 -6.22
N TYR A 103 -3.57 -6.67 -5.51
CA TYR A 103 -2.85 -5.54 -4.91
C TYR A 103 -1.85 -5.99 -3.85
N ARG A 104 -2.26 -6.92 -2.96
CA ARG A 104 -1.36 -7.46 -1.94
C ARG A 104 -0.15 -8.15 -2.55
N LEU A 105 -0.32 -8.90 -3.65
CA LEU A 105 0.79 -9.58 -4.33
C LEU A 105 1.74 -8.57 -5.00
N ALA A 106 1.18 -7.53 -5.64
CA ALA A 106 1.98 -6.49 -6.28
C ALA A 106 2.80 -5.68 -5.26
N VAL A 107 2.17 -5.21 -4.18
CA VAL A 107 2.85 -4.49 -3.09
C VAL A 107 3.88 -5.38 -2.40
N ARG A 108 3.57 -6.66 -2.17
CA ARG A 108 4.51 -7.63 -1.60
C ARG A 108 5.81 -7.73 -2.40
N GLY A 109 5.72 -7.65 -3.73
CA GLY A 109 6.87 -7.66 -4.62
C GLY A 109 7.79 -6.44 -4.47
N MET A 110 7.24 -5.29 -4.04
CA MET A 110 7.98 -4.04 -3.85
C MET A 110 8.51 -3.83 -2.42
N LEU A 111 8.14 -4.71 -1.48
CA LEU A 111 8.58 -4.67 -0.08
C LEU A 111 9.72 -5.66 0.20
N PRO A 112 10.59 -5.37 1.19
CA PRO A 112 11.66 -6.29 1.57
C PRO A 112 11.10 -7.66 2.00
N LYS A 113 11.79 -8.74 1.66
CA LYS A 113 11.36 -10.12 1.96
C LYS A 113 11.73 -10.56 3.38
N THR A 114 11.52 -9.70 4.37
CA THR A 114 11.89 -9.91 5.78
C THR A 114 10.66 -10.05 6.68
N LYS A 115 10.87 -10.36 7.97
CA LYS A 115 9.80 -10.36 9.00
C LYS A 115 9.13 -8.98 9.10
N LEU A 116 9.94 -7.92 9.07
CA LEU A 116 9.48 -6.52 9.07
C LEU A 116 8.60 -6.22 7.84
N GLY A 117 9.04 -6.63 6.64
CA GLY A 117 8.26 -6.43 5.42
C GLY A 117 6.90 -7.15 5.42
N LYS A 118 6.81 -8.32 6.09
CA LYS A 118 5.51 -8.99 6.32
C LYS A 118 4.62 -8.19 7.26
N ALA A 119 5.17 -7.53 8.28
CA ALA A 119 4.42 -6.66 9.18
C ALA A 119 3.90 -5.41 8.46
N MET A 120 4.75 -4.76 7.66
CA MET A 120 4.38 -3.61 6.81
C MET A 120 3.21 -3.96 5.89
N LEU A 121 3.23 -5.13 5.25
CA LEU A 121 2.15 -5.56 4.34
C LEU A 121 0.79 -5.70 5.05
N LYS A 122 0.74 -6.00 6.36
CA LYS A 122 -0.52 -6.11 7.11
C LYS A 122 -1.24 -4.76 7.27
N LYS A 123 -0.50 -3.65 7.12
CA LYS A 123 -1.03 -2.28 7.19
C LYS A 123 -1.78 -1.87 5.92
N LEU A 124 -1.57 -2.59 4.81
CA LEU A 124 -2.31 -2.37 3.58
C LEU A 124 -3.72 -2.96 3.71
N LYS A 125 -4.73 -2.11 3.50
CA LYS A 125 -6.14 -2.48 3.37
C LYS A 125 -6.61 -2.15 1.96
N VAL A 126 -7.36 -3.06 1.34
CA VAL A 126 -7.82 -2.90 -0.04
C VAL A 126 -9.30 -3.23 -0.09
N TYR A 127 -10.08 -2.29 -0.59
CA TYR A 127 -11.52 -2.42 -0.75
C TYR A 127 -11.92 -2.29 -2.22
N VAL A 128 -12.93 -3.08 -2.60
CA VAL A 128 -13.51 -3.04 -3.93
C VAL A 128 -14.40 -1.81 -4.07
N SER A 129 -15.16 -1.51 -3.03
CA SER A 129 -16.04 -0.35 -2.92
C SER A 129 -15.28 0.89 -2.46
N GLU A 130 -15.92 2.04 -2.67
CA GLU A 130 -15.52 3.33 -2.14
C GLU A 130 -15.63 3.39 -0.60
N ASN A 131 -16.60 2.65 -0.05
CA ASN A 131 -16.81 2.57 1.39
C ASN A 131 -15.77 1.66 2.07
N HIS A 132 -15.15 2.21 3.11
CA HIS A 132 -14.30 1.48 4.06
C HIS A 132 -14.89 1.54 5.49
N PRO A 133 -14.70 0.51 6.32
CA PRO A 133 -15.19 0.51 7.71
C PRO A 133 -14.31 1.33 8.66
N HIS A 134 -13.17 1.86 8.19
CA HIS A 134 -12.14 2.52 9.02
C HIS A 134 -12.35 4.03 9.19
N THR A 135 -13.58 4.52 9.02
CA THR A 135 -13.90 5.95 8.99
C THR A 135 -13.44 6.70 10.25
N ALA A 136 -13.54 6.09 11.43
CA ALA A 136 -13.09 6.69 12.68
C ALA A 136 -11.58 6.99 12.71
N GLN A 137 -10.75 6.08 12.17
CA GLN A 137 -9.29 6.21 12.19
C GLN A 137 -8.77 7.18 11.11
N VAL A 138 -9.51 7.31 10.02
CA VAL A 138 -9.21 8.26 8.93
C VAL A 138 -9.58 9.70 9.33
N ALA A 139 -10.65 9.89 10.12
CA ALA A 139 -11.06 11.21 10.58
C ALA A 139 -9.99 11.87 11.47
N ASP A 140 -9.37 11.11 12.37
CA ASP A 140 -8.35 11.60 13.29
C ASP A 140 -7.07 12.07 12.58
N SER A 141 -6.73 11.45 11.44
CA SER A 141 -5.50 11.73 10.68
C SER A 141 -5.67 12.92 9.72
N ASN A 142 -6.82 13.07 9.06
CA ASN A 142 -7.12 14.25 8.24
C ASN A 142 -7.25 15.55 9.08
N ALA A 143 -7.66 15.44 10.35
CA ALA A 143 -7.73 16.59 11.25
C ALA A 143 -6.34 17.14 11.64
N ALA A 144 -5.27 16.34 11.52
CA ALA A 144 -3.90 16.76 11.81
C ALA A 144 -3.28 17.56 10.64
N LEU A 145 -3.53 17.17 9.38
CA LEU A 145 -3.00 17.85 8.19
C LEU A 145 -3.57 19.28 8.00
N ASN A 146 -4.79 19.54 8.48
CA ASN A 146 -5.41 20.88 8.41
C ASN A 146 -4.92 21.87 9.48
N LYS A 147 -4.23 21.43 10.54
CA LYS A 147 -3.72 22.36 11.58
C LYS A 147 -2.40 23.04 11.17
N ASP A 148 -1.59 22.38 10.35
CA ASP A 148 -0.30 22.93 9.92
C ASP A 148 -0.46 23.97 8.80
N SER A 149 -1.51 23.86 7.96
CA SER A 149 -1.78 24.80 6.86
C SER A 149 -2.40 26.14 7.30
N ILE A 150 -2.90 26.24 8.53
CA ILE A 150 -3.54 27.46 9.06
C ILE A 150 -2.51 28.39 9.75
N LYS A 151 -1.32 27.88 10.11
CA LYS A 151 -0.30 28.69 10.79
C LYS A 151 0.54 29.58 9.86
N ASP A 152 0.62 29.27 8.57
CA ASP A 152 1.50 29.99 7.63
C ASP A 152 0.81 31.12 6.85
N ASN A 153 -0.46 31.42 7.14
CA ASN A 153 -1.24 32.47 6.44
C ASN A 153 -1.63 33.68 7.31
N ASN A 154 -1.04 33.80 8.51
CA ASN A 154 -1.22 34.96 9.39
C ASN A 154 0.16 35.43 9.89
N GLU A 155 0.97 35.96 8.98
CA GLU A 155 2.03 36.93 9.27
C GLU A 155 2.22 37.85 8.05
#